data_AF-A0AAD2PXF6-F1
#
_entry.id   AF-A0AAD2PXF6-F1
#
_cell.length_a   1.000
_cell.length_b   1.000
_cell.length_c   1.000
_cell.angle_alpha   90.00
_cell.angle_beta   90.00
_cell.angle_gamma   90.00
#
_symmetry.space_group_name_H-M   'P 1'
#
loop_
_entity.id
_entity.type
_entity.pdbx_description
1 polymer ?
#
loop_
_entity_poly.entity_id
_entity_poly.type
_entity_poly.pdbx_seq_one_letter_code
_entity_poly.pdbx_strand_id
1 'polypeptide(L)'
;MAVDWLLEQWFPNILTGPKVRIACDGLSAIELAFKDRPLSPTDAQFDLVSSIREAILRSSVDWAPQHAYGHLDKSNLFDKRSWWEKRNLEVDGMAIEYPDTKQSRLDPQFIQECVTLPALRFRWRDKGTISAEAESEIAWDTMGRAMQSLPAGLQRWSTKHCVGMCGTGKFKVLWGLETSAACPCCGDFEDHLHVPRCRAASATAEWDRRTAAFSAWLDLQLTGPSIKIAILQLLQGVRTPPSFPPRPISSSVRPAFLAQQVIGSQGLLEGRIASSWLPLQQQYYDKIRCRQSVSLWASRLSQQLISIGFYMWEQWNPVQHSDDNVQLRERHSAVNEGIHSQFDMGPDDLPKEIQPMLTCPCRVLRKLLVDKEEWLKLLCQERRYFRRSMKAQRRSLRTIFSPGP
;
A
#
# COMPACT_ATOMS: atom_id res chain seq x y z
N MET A 1 -14.88 22.85 2.56
CA MET A 1 -15.36 22.96 3.95
C MET A 1 -15.26 24.37 4.51
N ALA A 2 -14.07 24.94 4.74
CA ALA A 2 -13.98 26.31 5.30
C ALA A 2 -14.52 27.40 4.34
N VAL A 3 -14.25 27.28 3.04
CA VAL A 3 -14.72 28.23 2.02
C VAL A 3 -16.24 28.13 1.85
N ASP A 4 -16.79 26.92 1.72
CA ASP A 4 -18.23 26.70 1.54
C ASP A 4 -19.03 27.25 2.74
N TRP A 5 -18.53 27.00 3.96
CA TRP A 5 -19.12 27.55 5.18
C TRP A 5 -19.04 29.09 5.24
N LEU A 6 -17.91 29.69 4.84
CA LEU A 6 -17.77 31.16 4.78
C LEU A 6 -18.72 31.79 3.75
N LEU A 7 -18.93 31.11 2.61
CA LEU A 7 -19.86 31.56 1.57
C LEU A 7 -21.32 31.50 2.04
N GLU A 8 -21.71 30.42 2.73
CA GLU A 8 -23.04 30.29 3.34
C GLU A 8 -23.31 31.32 4.43
N GLN A 9 -22.30 31.61 5.27
CA GLN A 9 -22.46 32.53 6.40
C GLN A 9 -22.44 34.01 5.99
N TRP A 10 -21.66 34.39 4.97
CA TRP A 10 -21.39 35.81 4.68
C TRP A 10 -21.99 36.30 3.36
N PHE A 11 -22.33 35.41 2.42
CA PHE A 11 -22.79 35.79 1.08
C PHE A 11 -23.88 34.87 0.50
N PRO A 12 -25.04 34.72 1.15
CA PRO A 12 -26.06 33.73 0.76
C PRO A 12 -26.75 33.99 -0.59
N ASN A 13 -26.57 35.17 -1.21
CA ASN A 13 -27.34 35.62 -2.39
C ASN A 13 -26.50 36.01 -3.62
N ILE A 14 -25.29 35.47 -3.78
CA ILE A 14 -24.46 35.77 -4.95
C ILE A 14 -24.86 34.86 -6.14
N LEU A 15 -25.42 35.44 -7.19
CA LEU A 15 -25.85 34.77 -8.43
C LEU A 15 -24.69 34.42 -9.39
N THR A 16 -23.49 34.97 -9.17
CA THR A 16 -22.27 34.72 -9.94
C THR A 16 -21.12 34.50 -8.98
N GLY A 17 -20.49 33.32 -8.98
CA GLY A 17 -19.44 32.93 -8.03
C GLY A 17 -18.54 34.08 -7.58
N PRO A 18 -18.37 34.33 -6.26
CA PRO A 18 -17.62 35.49 -5.79
C PRO A 18 -16.17 35.42 -6.26
N LYS A 19 -15.59 36.58 -6.56
CA LYS A 19 -14.17 36.68 -6.90
C LYS A 19 -13.34 36.81 -5.63
N VAL A 20 -12.52 35.82 -5.33
CA VAL A 20 -11.65 35.81 -4.14
C VAL A 20 -10.20 35.99 -4.58
N ARG A 21 -9.54 37.02 -4.05
CA ARG A 21 -8.09 37.18 -4.21
C ARG A 21 -7.38 36.40 -3.11
N ILE A 22 -6.42 35.57 -3.50
CA ILE A 22 -5.58 34.81 -2.58
C ILE A 22 -4.12 35.19 -2.80
N ALA A 23 -3.38 35.35 -1.71
CA ALA A 23 -1.96 35.63 -1.75
C ALA A 23 -1.17 34.61 -0.94
N CYS A 24 0.02 34.28 -1.42
CA CYS A 24 0.97 33.39 -0.77
C CYS A 24 2.39 33.82 -1.16
N ASP A 25 3.33 33.67 -0.24
CA ASP A 25 4.74 34.02 -0.44
C ASP A 25 5.56 32.92 -1.14
N GLY A 26 5.05 31.68 -1.11
CA GLY A 26 5.54 30.56 -1.91
C GLY A 26 5.12 30.69 -3.38
N LEU A 27 5.91 31.40 -4.18
CA LEU A 27 5.66 31.57 -5.62
C LEU A 27 5.47 30.22 -6.33
N SER A 28 6.33 29.24 -6.07
CA SER A 28 6.21 27.90 -6.68
C SER A 28 4.91 27.18 -6.30
N ALA A 29 4.41 27.38 -5.08
CA ALA A 29 3.16 26.78 -4.62
C ALA A 29 1.95 27.40 -5.33
N ILE A 30 1.92 28.74 -5.46
CA ILE A 30 0.89 29.44 -6.26
C ILE A 30 0.91 28.95 -7.70
N GLU A 31 2.11 28.95 -8.31
CA GLU A 31 2.23 28.55 -9.71
C GLU A 31 1.75 27.13 -9.92
N LEU A 32 2.15 26.18 -9.06
CA LEU A 32 1.70 24.80 -9.18
C LEU A 32 0.20 24.65 -8.90
N ALA A 33 -0.37 25.39 -7.96
CA ALA A 33 -1.80 25.31 -7.63
C ALA A 33 -2.70 25.91 -8.72
N PHE A 34 -2.29 26.98 -9.38
CA PHE A 34 -3.14 27.77 -10.29
C PHE A 34 -2.75 27.73 -11.77
N LYS A 35 -1.59 27.16 -12.15
CA LYS A 35 -1.21 27.04 -13.58
C LYS A 35 -2.10 26.06 -14.32
N ASP A 36 -2.51 26.47 -15.52
CA ASP A 36 -3.22 25.64 -16.50
C ASP A 36 -2.26 24.68 -17.23
N ARG A 37 -1.68 23.75 -16.48
CA ARG A 37 -0.92 22.62 -17.02
C ARG A 37 -1.25 21.36 -16.23
N PRO A 38 -1.28 20.16 -16.84
CA PRO A 38 -1.42 18.91 -16.10
C PRO A 38 -0.31 18.76 -15.05
N LEU A 39 -0.64 18.23 -13.87
CA LEU A 39 0.36 17.83 -12.88
C LEU A 39 0.99 16.49 -13.30
N SER A 40 2.30 16.37 -13.08
CA SER A 40 3.01 15.09 -13.16
C SER A 40 3.10 14.43 -11.79
N PRO A 41 2.91 13.11 -11.65
CA PRO A 41 3.17 12.40 -10.39
C PRO A 41 4.61 12.55 -9.84
N THR A 42 5.54 13.07 -10.64
CA THR A 42 6.91 13.40 -10.22
C THR A 42 7.08 14.84 -9.71
N ASP A 43 6.04 15.67 -9.83
CA ASP A 43 6.09 17.04 -9.32
C ASP A 43 6.24 17.03 -7.79
N ALA A 44 6.98 18.00 -7.25
CA ALA A 44 7.13 18.16 -5.82
C ALA A 44 5.76 18.39 -5.17
N GLN A 45 5.49 17.68 -4.06
CA GLN A 45 4.23 17.79 -3.31
C GLN A 45 2.97 17.53 -4.18
N PHE A 46 3.08 16.63 -5.17
CA PHE A 46 1.99 16.28 -6.10
C PHE A 46 0.65 16.03 -5.41
N ASP A 47 0.66 15.34 -4.27
CA ASP A 47 -0.53 15.02 -3.47
C ASP A 47 -1.21 16.27 -2.89
N LEU A 48 -0.44 17.17 -2.28
CA LEU A 48 -0.95 18.44 -1.73
C LEU A 48 -1.43 19.37 -2.85
N VAL A 49 -0.66 19.53 -3.92
CA VAL A 49 -1.03 20.38 -5.05
C VAL A 49 -2.27 19.83 -5.77
N SER A 50 -2.37 18.51 -5.94
CA SER A 50 -3.57 17.88 -6.53
C SER A 50 -4.80 18.14 -5.67
N SER A 51 -4.67 18.04 -4.34
CA SER A 51 -5.77 18.32 -3.40
C SER A 51 -6.20 19.79 -3.45
N ILE A 52 -5.24 20.73 -3.53
CA ILE A 52 -5.53 22.16 -3.68
C ILE A 52 -6.27 22.44 -4.99
N ARG A 53 -5.78 21.88 -6.12
CA ARG A 53 -6.44 22.04 -7.43
C ARG A 53 -7.84 21.47 -7.44
N GLU A 54 -8.04 20.30 -6.85
CA GLU A 54 -9.35 19.70 -6.71
C GLU A 54 -10.29 20.58 -5.86
N ALA A 55 -9.80 21.15 -4.76
CA ALA A 55 -10.57 22.07 -3.94
C ALA A 55 -10.95 23.36 -4.71
N ILE A 56 -10.02 23.91 -5.50
CA ILE A 56 -10.28 25.07 -6.39
C ILE A 56 -11.35 24.71 -7.44
N LEU A 57 -11.19 23.58 -8.13
CA LEU A 57 -12.13 23.12 -9.18
C LEU A 57 -13.54 22.83 -8.64
N ARG A 58 -13.64 22.31 -7.41
CA ARG A 58 -14.94 22.04 -6.76
C ARG A 58 -15.59 23.29 -6.18
N SER A 59 -14.82 24.36 -5.99
CA SER A 59 -15.35 25.61 -5.45
C SER A 59 -16.14 26.38 -6.50
N SER A 60 -17.20 27.07 -6.08
CA SER A 60 -17.99 27.98 -6.92
C SER A 60 -17.37 29.39 -7.01
N VAL A 61 -16.09 29.53 -6.71
CA VAL A 61 -15.38 30.81 -6.51
C VAL A 61 -14.46 31.09 -7.70
N ASP A 62 -14.45 32.34 -8.17
CA ASP A 62 -13.44 32.83 -9.12
C ASP A 62 -12.16 33.22 -8.35
N TRP A 63 -11.17 32.34 -8.35
CA TRP A 63 -9.92 32.57 -7.63
C TRP A 63 -8.94 33.41 -8.44
N ALA A 64 -8.47 34.51 -7.84
CA ALA A 64 -7.42 35.36 -8.38
C ALA A 64 -6.15 35.24 -7.53
N PRO A 65 -5.20 34.37 -7.89
CA PRO A 65 -3.95 34.22 -7.16
C PRO A 65 -3.00 35.39 -7.40
N GLN A 66 -2.23 35.75 -6.39
CA GLN A 66 -1.13 36.71 -6.49
C GLN A 66 0.01 36.33 -5.55
N HIS A 67 1.24 36.64 -5.94
CA HIS A 67 2.40 36.43 -5.08
C HIS A 67 2.51 37.57 -4.06
N ALA A 68 2.72 37.22 -2.78
CA ALA A 68 3.06 38.17 -1.72
C ALA A 68 4.57 38.11 -1.46
N TYR A 69 5.27 39.24 -1.49
CA TYR A 69 6.71 39.23 -1.23
C TYR A 69 7.01 39.12 0.27
N GLY A 70 7.59 38.00 0.71
CA GLY A 70 7.97 37.75 2.11
C GLY A 70 9.28 38.39 2.56
N HIS A 71 10.15 38.82 1.63
CA HIS A 71 11.46 39.41 1.93
C HIS A 71 11.49 40.90 1.56
N LEU A 72 11.19 41.78 2.52
CA LEU A 72 11.48 43.20 2.41
C LEU A 72 12.42 43.61 3.54
N ASP A 73 13.44 44.40 3.19
CA ASP A 73 14.50 44.86 4.09
C ASP A 73 13.93 45.42 5.40
N LYS A 74 14.60 45.11 6.52
CA LYS A 74 14.26 45.56 7.88
C LYS A 74 14.20 47.09 8.03
N SER A 75 14.64 47.85 7.02
CA SER A 75 14.64 49.32 6.96
C SER A 75 13.32 49.94 6.49
N ASN A 76 12.38 49.17 5.93
CA ASN A 76 11.10 49.72 5.48
C ASN A 76 10.13 49.93 6.66
N LEU A 77 9.93 51.21 7.01
CA LEU A 77 8.91 51.70 7.94
C LEU A 77 7.56 51.00 7.68
N PHE A 78 7.00 50.38 8.72
CA PHE A 78 5.79 49.55 8.68
C PHE A 78 4.59 50.23 7.99
N ASP A 79 4.54 51.57 8.04
CA ASP A 79 3.50 52.40 7.42
C ASP A 79 3.53 52.44 5.89
N LYS A 80 4.67 52.13 5.26
CA LYS A 80 4.79 52.11 3.79
C LYS A 80 4.44 50.75 3.16
N ARG A 81 4.09 49.75 3.97
CA ARG A 81 3.78 48.40 3.49
C ARG A 81 2.39 48.33 2.85
N SER A 82 2.27 47.57 1.76
CA SER A 82 0.99 47.30 1.13
C SER A 82 0.06 46.51 2.07
N TRP A 83 -1.24 46.53 1.80
CA TRP A 83 -2.20 45.74 2.58
C TRP A 83 -1.84 44.24 2.60
N TRP A 84 -1.42 43.70 1.45
CA TRP A 84 -1.02 42.30 1.33
C TRP A 84 0.25 41.95 2.10
N GLU A 85 1.24 42.84 2.13
CA GLU A 85 2.46 42.64 2.93
C GLU A 85 2.16 42.63 4.42
N LYS A 86 1.29 43.52 4.89
CA LYS A 86 0.83 43.54 6.29
C LYS A 86 0.13 42.24 6.65
N ARG A 87 -0.79 41.77 5.80
CA ARG A 87 -1.48 40.48 5.98
C ARG A 87 -0.53 39.29 5.90
N ASN A 88 0.48 39.30 5.03
CA ASN A 88 1.46 38.21 4.96
C ASN A 88 2.22 38.07 6.28
N LEU A 89 2.64 39.17 6.89
CA LEU A 89 3.31 39.15 8.21
C LEU A 89 2.40 38.65 9.32
N GLU A 90 1.12 39.02 9.29
CA GLU A 90 0.12 38.50 10.22
C GLU A 90 -0.02 36.98 10.05
N VAL A 91 -0.16 36.49 8.81
CA VAL A 91 -0.30 35.06 8.50
C VAL A 91 0.99 34.28 8.81
N ASP A 92 2.18 34.84 8.55
CA ASP A 92 3.46 34.26 8.94
C ASP A 92 3.55 34.12 10.47
N GLY A 93 3.13 35.17 11.19
CA GLY A 93 3.03 35.18 12.66
C GLY A 93 2.06 34.14 13.19
N MET A 94 0.93 33.93 12.51
CA MET A 94 -0.03 32.87 12.85
C MET A 94 0.49 31.48 12.49
N ALA A 95 1.24 31.33 11.39
CA ALA A 95 1.78 30.06 10.95
C ALA A 95 2.84 29.49 11.91
N ILE A 96 3.57 30.38 12.60
CA ILE A 96 4.46 30.00 13.71
C ILE A 96 3.73 29.82 15.05
N GLU A 97 2.45 30.21 15.15
CA GLU A 97 1.59 30.05 16.32
C GLU A 97 0.58 28.91 16.08
N TYR A 98 1.05 27.66 16.12
CA TYR A 98 0.23 26.47 15.95
C TYR A 98 0.69 25.36 16.93
N PRO A 99 -0.20 24.59 17.61
CA PRO A 99 -1.42 24.98 18.30
C PRO A 99 -1.04 25.52 19.69
N ASP A 100 -1.14 26.84 19.89
CA ASP A 100 -0.73 27.55 21.12
C ASP A 100 0.78 27.53 21.46
N THR A 101 1.63 27.06 20.54
CA THR A 101 3.09 27.12 20.70
C THR A 101 3.68 28.08 19.68
N LYS A 102 4.28 29.18 20.15
CA LYS A 102 4.99 30.13 19.28
C LYS A 102 6.39 29.59 18.94
N GLN A 103 6.59 29.17 17.70
CA GLN A 103 7.90 28.76 17.20
C GLN A 103 8.75 29.97 16.82
N SER A 104 10.06 29.89 17.01
CA SER A 104 11.00 30.94 16.55
C SER A 104 11.19 30.94 15.02
N ARG A 105 10.85 29.82 14.38
CA ARG A 105 10.84 29.60 12.93
C ARG A 105 9.86 28.46 12.62
N LEU A 106 9.33 28.41 11.40
CA LEU A 106 8.57 27.26 10.92
C LEU A 106 9.45 26.01 10.99
N ASP A 107 9.04 25.02 11.78
CA ASP A 107 9.63 23.69 11.81
C ASP A 107 8.76 22.73 10.99
N PRO A 108 9.20 22.34 9.77
CA PRO A 108 8.41 21.48 8.89
C PRO A 108 8.05 20.14 9.53
N GLN A 109 8.91 19.60 10.38
CA GLN A 109 8.65 18.32 11.05
C GLN A 109 7.54 18.47 12.08
N PHE A 110 7.64 19.50 12.92
CA PHE A 110 6.60 19.79 13.91
C PHE A 110 5.24 20.07 13.27
N ILE A 111 5.21 20.85 12.18
CA ILE A 111 3.98 21.14 11.44
C ILE A 111 3.40 19.85 10.85
N GLN A 112 4.24 19.02 10.23
CA GLN A 112 3.82 17.74 9.68
C GLN A 112 3.25 16.84 10.77
N GLU A 113 3.89 16.74 11.93
CA GLU A 113 3.36 15.98 13.08
C GLU A 113 2.01 16.53 13.52
N CYS A 114 1.90 17.85 13.72
CA CYS A 114 0.68 18.53 14.11
C CYS A 114 -0.51 18.29 13.16
N VAL A 115 -0.26 18.29 11.85
CA VAL A 115 -1.30 18.16 10.82
C VAL A 115 -1.62 16.69 10.53
N THR A 116 -0.59 15.84 10.41
CA THR A 116 -0.75 14.47 9.88
C THR A 116 -0.89 13.42 10.99
N LEU A 117 -0.27 13.62 12.15
CA LEU A 117 -0.27 12.63 13.23
C LEU A 117 -1.67 12.38 13.82
N PRO A 118 -2.55 13.38 14.02
CA PRO A 118 -3.91 13.12 14.50
C PRO A 118 -4.70 12.21 13.55
N ALA A 119 -4.66 12.48 12.25
CA ALA A 119 -5.34 11.66 11.23
C ALA A 119 -4.72 10.26 11.14
N LEU A 120 -3.40 10.16 11.25
CA LEU A 120 -2.68 8.89 11.25
C LEU A 120 -3.03 8.02 12.48
N ARG A 121 -3.03 8.62 13.68
CA ARG A 121 -3.47 7.95 14.93
C ARG A 121 -4.92 7.52 14.86
N PHE A 122 -5.80 8.35 14.30
CA PHE A 122 -7.19 7.98 14.07
C PHE A 122 -7.29 6.73 13.17
N ARG A 123 -6.57 6.72 12.05
CA ARG A 123 -6.51 5.55 11.16
C ARG A 123 -5.97 4.31 11.87
N TRP A 124 -4.90 4.45 12.66
CA TRP A 124 -4.33 3.32 13.39
C TRP A 124 -5.34 2.70 14.36
N ARG A 125 -6.12 3.53 15.04
CA ARG A 125 -7.21 3.10 15.92
C ARG A 125 -8.35 2.44 15.15
N ASP A 126 -8.83 3.08 14.09
CA ASP A 126 -9.92 2.58 13.23
C ASP A 126 -9.57 1.22 12.59
N LYS A 127 -8.31 1.04 12.17
CA LYS A 127 -7.82 -0.19 11.55
C LYS A 127 -7.23 -1.19 12.54
N GLY A 128 -7.15 -0.87 13.82
CA GLY A 128 -6.55 -1.72 14.84
C GLY A 128 -5.09 -2.09 14.57
N THR A 129 -4.32 -1.21 13.92
CA THR A 129 -2.94 -1.52 13.50
C THR A 129 -1.88 -1.15 14.54
N ILE A 130 -2.10 -0.06 15.29
CA ILE A 130 -1.23 0.41 16.39
C ILE A 130 -2.13 0.89 17.53
N SER A 131 -2.02 0.28 18.71
CA SER A 131 -2.70 0.77 19.92
C SER A 131 -1.93 1.93 20.55
N ALA A 132 -2.55 2.66 21.49
CA ALA A 132 -1.86 3.75 22.19
C ALA A 132 -0.68 3.23 23.02
N GLU A 133 -0.83 2.06 23.63
CA GLU A 133 0.22 1.37 24.37
C GLU A 133 1.37 0.99 23.43
N ALA A 134 1.06 0.36 22.29
CA ALA A 134 2.06 0.01 21.28
C ALA A 134 2.80 1.24 20.76
N GLU A 135 2.09 2.34 20.51
CA GLU A 135 2.68 3.61 20.06
C GLU A 135 3.73 4.13 21.04
N SER A 136 3.45 4.03 22.35
CA SER A 136 4.38 4.50 23.40
C SER A 136 5.64 3.64 23.55
N GLU A 137 5.58 2.37 23.15
CA GLU A 137 6.72 1.44 23.25
C GLU A 137 7.69 1.58 22.07
N ILE A 138 7.24 2.09 20.92
CA ILE A 138 8.04 2.15 19.68
C ILE A 138 9.19 3.17 19.81
N ALA A 139 10.38 2.76 19.40
CA ALA A 139 11.54 3.64 19.24
C ALA A 139 11.41 4.52 17.98
N TRP A 140 10.55 5.55 18.00
CA TRP A 140 10.24 6.37 16.82
C TRP A 140 11.47 7.05 16.20
N ASP A 141 12.41 7.57 17.01
CA ASP A 141 13.67 8.14 16.51
C ASP A 141 14.52 7.11 15.74
N THR A 142 14.51 5.86 16.20
CA THR A 142 15.20 4.76 15.54
C THR A 142 14.54 4.45 14.20
N MET A 143 13.21 4.39 14.18
CA MET A 143 12.44 4.16 12.96
C MET A 143 12.63 5.30 11.95
N GLY A 144 12.61 6.55 12.39
CA GLY A 144 12.88 7.72 11.54
C GLY A 144 14.26 7.65 10.90
N ARG A 145 15.30 7.38 11.69
CA ARG A 145 16.67 7.17 11.18
C ARG A 145 16.77 6.00 10.21
N ALA A 146 16.09 4.89 10.51
CA ALA A 146 16.04 3.71 9.65
C ALA A 146 15.42 4.04 8.30
N MET A 147 14.25 4.69 8.30
CA MET A 147 13.54 5.10 7.08
C MET A 147 14.38 6.04 6.22
N GLN A 148 15.04 7.04 6.82
CA GLN A 148 15.91 7.97 6.08
C GLN A 148 17.13 7.27 5.44
N SER A 149 17.58 6.15 6.01
CA SER A 149 18.71 5.37 5.50
C SER A 149 18.32 4.37 4.40
N LEU A 150 17.04 4.06 4.25
CA LEU A 150 16.58 3.13 3.21
C LEU A 150 16.66 3.76 1.81
N PRO A 151 16.88 2.97 0.76
CA PRO A 151 16.68 3.44 -0.61
C PRO A 151 15.25 3.95 -0.83
N ALA A 152 15.07 4.98 -1.66
CA ALA A 152 13.76 5.61 -1.91
C ALA A 152 12.67 4.63 -2.38
N GLY A 153 13.05 3.56 -3.09
CA GLY A 153 12.13 2.47 -3.46
C GLY A 153 11.58 1.72 -2.24
N LEU A 154 12.47 1.33 -1.31
CA LEU A 154 12.10 0.62 -0.08
C LEU A 154 11.34 1.53 0.89
N GLN A 155 11.67 2.81 0.98
CA GLN A 155 10.89 3.77 1.78
C GLN A 155 9.43 3.80 1.32
N ARG A 156 9.21 4.00 0.01
CA ARG A 156 7.86 4.01 -0.59
C ARG A 156 7.13 2.68 -0.40
N TRP A 157 7.84 1.57 -0.58
CA TRP A 157 7.28 0.24 -0.35
C TRP A 157 6.85 0.08 1.12
N SER A 158 7.72 0.43 2.07
CA SER A 158 7.45 0.30 3.51
C SER A 158 6.24 1.15 3.92
N THR A 159 6.15 2.41 3.48
CA THR A 159 4.99 3.27 3.73
C THR A 159 3.69 2.65 3.21
N LYS A 160 3.70 2.13 1.96
CA LYS A 160 2.53 1.46 1.36
C LYS A 160 2.16 0.17 2.09
N HIS A 161 3.17 -0.63 2.45
CA HIS A 161 3.00 -1.91 3.14
C HIS A 161 2.39 -1.71 4.53
N CYS A 162 2.91 -0.79 5.34
CA CYS A 162 2.43 -0.52 6.71
C CYS A 162 0.96 -0.07 6.78
N VAL A 163 0.43 0.53 5.70
CA VAL A 163 -0.99 0.95 5.61
C VAL A 163 -1.87 -0.05 4.86
N GLY A 164 -1.28 -1.18 4.45
CA GLY A 164 -1.91 -2.29 3.73
C GLY A 164 -2.06 -2.10 2.23
N MET A 165 -1.67 -0.95 1.67
CA MET A 165 -1.88 -0.56 0.26
C MET A 165 -0.74 -0.99 -0.67
N CYS A 166 -0.21 -2.20 -0.49
CA CYS A 166 0.79 -2.77 -1.37
C CYS A 166 0.13 -3.64 -2.47
N GLY A 167 0.86 -3.87 -3.57
CA GLY A 167 0.37 -4.62 -4.73
C GLY A 167 0.22 -6.11 -4.45
N THR A 168 -0.77 -6.48 -3.64
CA THR A 168 -1.21 -7.84 -3.31
C THR A 168 -2.56 -8.14 -3.94
N GLY A 169 -2.99 -9.39 -3.96
CA GLY A 169 -4.23 -9.89 -4.55
C GLY A 169 -5.44 -9.04 -4.16
N LYS A 170 -5.63 -8.79 -2.86
CA LYS A 170 -6.68 -7.88 -2.36
C LYS A 170 -6.70 -6.52 -3.07
N PHE A 171 -5.54 -5.87 -3.19
CA PHE A 171 -5.47 -4.54 -3.82
C PHE A 171 -5.53 -4.60 -5.34
N LYS A 172 -5.03 -5.66 -5.98
CA LYS A 172 -5.17 -5.88 -7.42
C LYS A 172 -6.64 -6.03 -7.82
N VAL A 173 -7.45 -6.72 -7.01
CA VAL A 173 -8.92 -6.77 -7.20
C VAL A 173 -9.54 -5.39 -7.02
N LEU A 174 -9.19 -4.66 -5.96
CA LEU A 174 -9.70 -3.31 -5.72
C LEU A 174 -9.35 -2.33 -6.85
N TRP A 175 -8.20 -2.51 -7.51
CA TRP A 175 -7.78 -1.73 -8.67
C TRP A 175 -8.34 -2.24 -10.01
N GLY A 176 -9.14 -3.31 -10.00
CA GLY A 176 -9.71 -3.89 -11.22
C GLY A 176 -8.69 -4.57 -12.14
N LEU A 177 -7.50 -4.91 -11.62
CA LEU A 177 -6.44 -5.57 -12.39
C LEU A 177 -6.57 -7.10 -12.40
N GLU A 178 -7.21 -7.65 -11.38
CA GLU A 178 -7.40 -9.10 -11.20
C GLU A 178 -8.83 -9.39 -10.75
N THR A 179 -9.31 -10.60 -11.02
CA THR A 179 -10.66 -11.04 -10.60
C THR A 179 -10.66 -11.82 -9.29
N SER A 180 -9.48 -12.17 -8.77
CA SER A 180 -9.31 -12.97 -7.56
C SER A 180 -8.31 -12.32 -6.62
N ALA A 181 -8.62 -12.35 -5.32
CA ALA A 181 -7.75 -11.85 -4.26
C ALA A 181 -6.85 -12.95 -3.68
N ALA A 182 -6.82 -14.15 -4.28
CA ALA A 182 -6.02 -15.24 -3.76
C ALA A 182 -4.54 -15.14 -4.15
N CYS A 183 -3.68 -15.73 -3.33
CA CYS A 183 -2.24 -15.76 -3.47
C CYS A 183 -1.85 -16.64 -4.67
N PRO A 184 -0.98 -16.17 -5.58
CA PRO A 184 -0.50 -16.99 -6.69
C PRO A 184 0.35 -18.18 -6.22
N CYS A 185 0.94 -18.12 -5.02
CA CYS A 185 1.80 -19.19 -4.50
C CYS A 185 1.02 -20.33 -3.82
N CYS A 186 -0.02 -20.01 -3.02
CA CYS A 186 -0.75 -21.03 -2.23
C CYS A 186 -2.26 -21.09 -2.46
N GLY A 187 -2.86 -20.11 -3.15
CA GLY A 187 -4.30 -20.06 -3.41
C GLY A 187 -5.18 -19.49 -2.30
N ASP A 188 -4.63 -19.19 -1.11
CA ASP A 188 -5.39 -18.58 -0.01
C ASP A 188 -5.65 -17.08 -0.25
N PHE A 189 -6.58 -16.47 0.49
CA PHE A 189 -6.79 -15.01 0.44
C PHE A 189 -5.50 -14.23 0.76
N GLU A 190 -5.17 -13.28 -0.11
CA GLU A 190 -3.93 -12.52 -0.04
C GLU A 190 -4.15 -11.05 0.28
N ASP A 191 -3.64 -10.65 1.44
CA ASP A 191 -3.35 -9.26 1.77
C ASP A 191 -1.85 -9.04 2.01
N HIS A 192 -1.47 -7.81 2.34
CA HIS A 192 -0.08 -7.45 2.68
C HIS A 192 0.54 -8.27 3.83
N LEU A 193 -0.28 -8.88 4.68
CA LEU A 193 0.17 -9.70 5.80
C LEU A 193 0.32 -11.16 5.39
N HIS A 194 -0.45 -11.62 4.41
CA HIS A 194 -0.37 -12.98 3.87
C HIS A 194 1.01 -13.25 3.26
N VAL A 195 1.57 -12.31 2.49
CA VAL A 195 2.85 -12.53 1.76
C VAL A 195 3.98 -13.06 2.66
N PRO A 196 4.33 -12.42 3.79
CA PRO A 196 5.33 -12.98 4.71
C PRO A 196 4.85 -14.23 5.46
N ARG A 197 3.55 -14.52 5.49
CA ARG A 197 2.93 -15.69 6.17
C ARG A 197 2.67 -16.89 5.27
N CYS A 198 2.76 -16.71 3.96
CA CYS A 198 2.48 -17.72 2.95
C CYS A 198 3.31 -18.98 3.20
N ARG A 199 2.63 -20.14 3.17
CA ARG A 199 3.22 -21.47 3.45
C ARG A 199 3.54 -22.28 2.20
N ALA A 200 3.41 -21.70 1.02
CA ALA A 200 3.94 -22.30 -0.20
C ALA A 200 5.43 -22.63 -0.05
N ALA A 201 5.90 -23.69 -0.71
CA ALA A 201 7.28 -24.17 -0.56
C ALA A 201 8.32 -23.09 -0.91
N SER A 202 8.11 -22.35 -2.01
CA SER A 202 8.98 -21.26 -2.45
C SER A 202 9.03 -20.11 -1.43
N ALA A 203 7.88 -19.66 -0.94
CA ALA A 203 7.79 -18.64 0.11
C ALA A 203 8.41 -19.12 1.43
N THR A 204 8.30 -20.40 1.74
CA THR A 204 8.91 -20.99 2.93
C THR A 204 10.43 -20.96 2.85
N ALA A 205 10.99 -21.45 1.74
CA ALA A 205 12.42 -21.43 1.49
C ALA A 205 13.01 -20.02 1.51
N GLU A 206 12.30 -19.03 0.95
CA GLU A 206 12.74 -17.64 0.94
C GLU A 206 12.87 -17.07 2.35
N TRP A 207 11.84 -17.26 3.18
CA TRP A 207 11.86 -16.79 4.55
C TRP A 207 12.92 -17.46 5.39
N ASP A 208 13.10 -18.77 5.26
CA ASP A 208 14.13 -19.50 6.00
C ASP A 208 15.52 -18.95 5.64
N ARG A 209 15.75 -18.69 4.35
CA ARG A 209 16.97 -18.03 3.87
C ARG A 209 17.16 -16.63 4.44
N ARG A 210 16.11 -15.79 4.46
CA ARG A 210 16.18 -14.41 5.00
C ARG A 210 16.35 -14.38 6.51
N THR A 211 15.64 -15.23 7.24
CA THR A 211 15.75 -15.33 8.70
C THR A 211 17.09 -15.92 9.14
N ALA A 212 17.65 -16.87 8.38
CA ALA A 212 19.01 -17.35 8.60
C ALA A 212 20.07 -16.25 8.39
N ALA A 213 19.97 -15.51 7.28
CA ALA A 213 20.86 -14.37 7.01
C ALA A 213 20.74 -13.28 8.09
N PHE A 214 19.52 -12.99 8.55
CA PHE A 214 19.28 -12.06 9.65
C PHE A 214 19.89 -12.54 10.98
N SER A 215 19.76 -13.82 11.30
CA SER A 215 20.37 -14.43 12.50
C SER A 215 21.90 -14.32 12.47
N ALA A 216 22.53 -14.56 11.31
CA ALA A 216 23.97 -14.38 11.12
C ALA A 216 24.38 -12.90 11.21
N TRP A 217 23.56 -11.99 10.68
CA TRP A 217 23.78 -10.55 10.82
C TRP A 217 23.74 -10.09 12.28
N LEU A 218 22.82 -10.61 13.09
CA LEU A 218 22.76 -10.31 14.53
C LEU A 218 24.06 -10.70 15.25
N ASP A 219 24.67 -11.83 14.88
CA ASP A 219 25.98 -12.25 15.40
C ASP A 219 27.08 -11.30 14.98
N LEU A 220 27.11 -10.93 13.68
CA LEU A 220 28.10 -10.00 13.14
C LEU A 220 28.04 -8.63 13.81
N GLN A 221 26.85 -8.17 14.20
CA GLN A 221 26.68 -6.92 14.96
C GLN A 221 26.86 -7.10 16.47
N LEU A 222 27.34 -8.25 16.93
CA LEU A 222 27.56 -8.55 18.35
C LEU A 222 26.29 -8.30 19.18
N THR A 223 25.12 -8.69 18.66
CA THR A 223 23.86 -8.58 19.39
C THR A 223 23.89 -9.49 20.62
N GLY A 224 23.44 -9.00 21.78
CA GLY A 224 23.44 -9.77 23.01
C GLY A 224 22.73 -11.12 22.82
N PRO A 225 23.30 -12.27 23.26
CA PRO A 225 22.74 -13.60 22.96
C PRO A 225 21.27 -13.74 23.37
N SER A 226 20.90 -13.24 24.55
CA SER A 226 19.50 -13.25 25.02
C SER A 226 18.59 -12.34 24.18
N ILE A 227 19.10 -11.20 23.69
CA ILE A 227 18.38 -10.28 22.81
C ILE A 227 18.15 -10.93 21.45
N LYS A 228 19.19 -11.55 20.87
CA LYS A 228 19.09 -12.29 19.60
C LYS A 228 18.03 -13.39 19.68
N ILE A 229 18.07 -14.24 20.71
CA ILE A 229 17.09 -15.32 20.91
C ILE A 229 15.67 -14.74 20.98
N ALA A 230 15.48 -13.68 21.77
CA ALA A 230 14.20 -13.02 21.96
C ALA A 230 13.64 -12.42 20.66
N ILE A 231 14.44 -11.68 19.90
CA ILE A 231 14.05 -11.07 18.61
C ILE A 231 13.69 -12.16 17.59
N LEU A 232 14.51 -13.21 17.45
CA LEU A 232 14.23 -14.31 16.52
C LEU A 232 12.94 -15.04 16.86
N GLN A 233 12.65 -15.21 18.14
CA GLN A 233 11.40 -15.81 18.61
C GLN A 233 10.18 -14.93 18.30
N LEU A 234 10.29 -13.61 18.47
CA LEU A 234 9.22 -12.67 18.08
C LEU A 234 8.99 -12.67 16.57
N LEU A 235 10.07 -12.76 15.78
CA LEU A 235 10.01 -12.83 14.32
C LEU A 235 9.34 -14.12 13.83
N GLN A 236 9.58 -15.25 14.48
CA GLN A 236 8.86 -16.50 14.21
C GLN A 236 7.34 -16.34 14.41
N GLY A 237 6.95 -15.51 15.39
CA GLY A 237 5.57 -15.12 15.66
C GLY A 237 4.85 -14.41 14.51
N VAL A 238 5.56 -13.99 13.45
CA VAL A 238 4.93 -13.48 12.21
C VAL A 238 4.17 -14.58 11.48
N ARG A 239 4.82 -15.75 11.32
CA ARG A 239 4.30 -16.87 10.53
C ARG A 239 3.48 -17.83 11.35
N THR A 240 3.98 -18.15 12.54
CA THR A 240 3.37 -19.12 13.43
C THR A 240 2.97 -18.35 14.68
N PRO A 241 1.69 -17.96 14.83
CA PRO A 241 1.20 -17.45 16.10
C PRO A 241 1.61 -18.45 17.20
N PRO A 242 2.16 -18.00 18.33
CA PRO A 242 2.63 -18.92 19.36
C PRO A 242 1.47 -19.79 19.85
N SER A 243 1.49 -21.07 19.45
CA SER A 243 0.49 -22.08 19.81
C SER A 243 0.74 -22.72 21.18
N PHE A 244 1.88 -22.39 21.81
CA PHE A 244 2.37 -22.88 23.09
C PHE A 244 3.06 -21.73 23.84
N PRO A 245 3.28 -21.82 25.17
CA PRO A 245 3.98 -20.76 25.88
C PRO A 245 5.31 -20.48 25.17
N PRO A 246 5.62 -19.20 24.90
CA PRO A 246 6.85 -18.82 24.23
C PRO A 246 8.04 -19.54 24.88
N ARG A 247 9.02 -19.98 24.06
CA ARG A 247 10.26 -20.56 24.61
C ARG A 247 10.78 -19.65 25.73
N PRO A 248 11.33 -20.24 26.81
CA PRO A 248 11.77 -19.45 27.95
C PRO A 248 12.74 -18.36 27.51
N ILE A 249 12.34 -17.10 27.73
CA ILE A 249 13.19 -15.94 27.52
C ILE A 249 13.91 -15.60 28.83
N SER A 250 15.16 -15.14 28.71
CA SER A 250 15.92 -14.66 29.87
C SER A 250 15.14 -13.57 30.61
N SER A 251 15.16 -13.60 31.95
CA SER A 251 14.53 -12.59 32.78
C SER A 251 15.05 -11.18 32.46
N SER A 252 16.33 -11.06 32.08
CA SER A 252 16.95 -9.79 31.72
C SER A 252 16.35 -9.09 30.49
N VAL A 253 15.79 -9.85 29.54
CA VAL A 253 15.21 -9.29 28.30
C VAL A 253 13.68 -9.33 28.29
N ARG A 254 13.07 -9.87 29.36
CA ARG A 254 11.61 -10.04 29.46
C ARG A 254 10.84 -8.73 29.31
N PRO A 255 11.22 -7.60 29.94
CA PRO A 255 10.50 -6.35 29.74
C PRO A 255 10.46 -5.91 28.27
N ALA A 256 11.60 -5.99 27.57
CA ALA A 256 11.67 -5.61 26.16
C ALA A 256 10.93 -6.56 25.23
N PHE A 257 10.93 -7.86 25.55
CA PHE A 257 10.13 -8.83 24.83
C PHE A 257 8.62 -8.53 24.96
N LEU A 258 8.15 -8.25 26.18
CA LEU A 258 6.74 -7.93 26.42
C LEU A 258 6.34 -6.62 25.72
N ALA A 259 7.16 -5.57 25.82
CA ALA A 259 6.96 -4.33 25.07
C ALA A 259 6.85 -4.58 23.55
N GLN A 260 7.72 -5.43 23.00
CA GLN A 260 7.64 -5.79 21.58
C GLN A 260 6.40 -6.63 21.24
N GLN A 261 5.90 -7.45 22.17
CA GLN A 261 4.63 -8.17 21.98
C GLN A 261 3.44 -7.23 21.91
N VAL A 262 3.44 -6.13 22.69
CA VAL A 262 2.44 -5.06 22.59
C VAL A 262 2.47 -4.41 21.20
N ILE A 263 3.66 -4.15 20.66
CA ILE A 263 3.84 -3.65 19.28
C ILE A 263 3.38 -4.68 18.23
N GLY A 264 3.56 -5.97 18.53
CA GLY A 264 3.19 -7.09 17.68
C GLY A 264 4.29 -7.55 16.73
N SER A 265 4.21 -8.82 16.33
CA SER A 265 5.18 -9.46 15.41
C SER A 265 5.18 -8.81 14.02
N GLN A 266 4.01 -8.35 13.56
CA GLN A 266 3.91 -7.61 12.31
C GLN A 266 4.61 -6.25 12.39
N GLY A 267 4.42 -5.50 13.49
CA GLY A 267 5.13 -4.25 13.71
C GLY A 267 6.64 -4.43 13.76
N LEU A 268 7.11 -5.52 14.38
CA LEU A 268 8.52 -5.90 14.36
C LEU A 268 9.04 -6.08 12.92
N LEU A 269 8.34 -6.86 12.08
CA LEU A 269 8.74 -7.07 10.68
C LEU A 269 8.77 -5.75 9.88
N GLU A 270 7.88 -4.81 10.22
CA GLU A 270 7.84 -3.47 9.62
C GLU A 270 8.88 -2.50 10.22
N GLY A 271 9.80 -3.00 11.05
CA GLY A 271 10.92 -2.23 11.60
C GLY A 271 10.61 -1.48 12.89
N ARG A 272 9.40 -1.62 13.44
CA ARG A 272 8.96 -0.97 14.68
C ARG A 272 9.48 -1.78 15.87
N ILE A 273 10.65 -1.41 16.36
CA ILE A 273 11.27 -2.05 17.53
C ILE A 273 10.92 -1.31 18.82
N ALA A 274 10.81 -2.03 19.93
CA ALA A 274 10.60 -1.47 21.26
C ALA A 274 11.84 -0.68 21.73
N SER A 275 11.60 0.49 22.32
CA SER A 275 12.64 1.39 22.88
C SER A 275 13.51 0.71 23.94
N SER A 276 12.92 -0.21 24.70
CA SER A 276 13.57 -1.02 25.73
C SER A 276 14.67 -1.96 25.22
N TRP A 277 14.77 -2.24 23.91
CA TRP A 277 15.87 -3.06 23.38
C TRP A 277 17.22 -2.33 23.44
N LEU A 278 17.21 -1.00 23.28
CA LEU A 278 18.42 -0.18 23.19
C LEU A 278 19.27 -0.25 24.47
N PRO A 279 18.74 0.05 25.68
CA PRO A 279 19.55 0.00 26.90
C PRO A 279 20.09 -1.42 27.20
N LEU A 280 19.34 -2.47 26.85
CA LEU A 280 19.80 -3.85 27.03
C LEU A 280 20.99 -4.18 26.12
N GLN A 281 20.95 -3.72 24.87
CA GLN A 281 22.07 -3.89 23.95
C GLN A 281 23.27 -3.05 24.38
N GLN A 282 23.05 -1.82 24.88
CA GLN A 282 24.13 -0.98 25.42
C GLN A 282 24.83 -1.67 26.59
N GLN A 283 24.08 -2.20 27.54
CA GLN A 283 24.63 -2.95 28.68
C GLN A 283 25.46 -4.15 28.21
N TYR A 284 25.02 -4.85 27.16
CA TYR A 284 25.79 -5.94 26.58
C TYR A 284 27.09 -5.45 25.93
N TYR A 285 27.05 -4.39 25.11
CA TYR A 285 28.22 -3.78 24.51
C TYR A 285 29.23 -3.32 25.56
N ASP A 286 28.79 -2.68 26.64
CA ASP A 286 29.66 -2.26 27.74
C ASP A 286 30.37 -3.46 28.38
N LYS A 287 29.61 -4.55 28.63
CA LYS A 287 30.15 -5.80 29.20
C LYS A 287 31.24 -6.41 28.33
N ILE A 288 31.08 -6.41 27.00
CA ILE A 288 32.07 -6.94 26.06
C ILE A 288 33.09 -5.89 25.59
N ARG A 289 33.03 -4.67 26.14
CA ARG A 289 33.86 -3.51 25.76
C ARG A 289 33.78 -3.17 24.27
N CYS A 290 32.62 -3.38 23.65
CA CYS A 290 32.35 -3.00 22.27
C CYS A 290 32.05 -1.50 22.18
N ARG A 291 32.66 -0.82 21.20
CA ARG A 291 32.50 0.63 20.97
C ARG A 291 31.49 0.96 19.87
N GLN A 292 30.71 -0.04 19.43
CA GLN A 292 29.68 0.18 18.42
C GLN A 292 28.53 1.03 18.97
N SER A 293 27.94 1.85 18.11
CA SER A 293 26.81 2.71 18.48
C SER A 293 25.53 1.88 18.53
N VAL A 294 24.88 1.84 19.70
CA VAL A 294 23.57 1.20 19.86
C VAL A 294 22.48 1.88 19.03
N SER A 295 22.52 3.21 18.90
CA SER A 295 21.58 3.93 18.03
C SER A 295 21.73 3.50 16.57
N LEU A 296 22.97 3.31 16.09
CA LEU A 296 23.21 2.80 14.74
C LEU A 296 22.83 1.32 14.60
N TRP A 297 23.13 0.49 15.60
CA TRP A 297 22.70 -0.92 15.65
C TRP A 297 21.17 -1.02 15.55
N ALA A 298 20.45 -0.25 16.36
CA ALA A 298 18.99 -0.25 16.41
C ALA A 298 18.38 0.19 15.08
N SER A 299 18.92 1.24 14.47
CA SER A 299 18.45 1.71 13.16
C SER A 299 18.71 0.68 12.06
N ARG A 300 19.88 0.03 12.06
CA ARG A 300 20.19 -1.04 11.10
C ARG A 300 19.35 -2.30 11.35
N LEU A 301 19.03 -2.62 12.60
CA LEU A 301 18.11 -3.70 12.96
C LEU A 301 16.73 -3.47 12.32
N SER A 302 16.16 -2.27 12.47
CA SER A 302 14.91 -1.89 11.80
C SER A 302 15.01 -2.02 10.27
N GLN A 303 16.11 -1.57 9.66
CA GLN A 303 16.33 -1.72 8.21
C GLN A 303 16.39 -3.19 7.77
N GLN A 304 17.06 -4.06 8.53
CA GLN A 304 17.12 -5.49 8.23
C GLN A 304 15.74 -6.14 8.32
N LEU A 305 14.94 -5.80 9.34
CA LEU A 305 13.58 -6.30 9.50
C LEU A 305 12.68 -5.88 8.33
N ILE A 306 12.68 -4.60 7.96
CA ILE A 306 11.96 -4.08 6.79
C ILE A 306 12.40 -4.81 5.52
N SER A 307 13.71 -5.05 5.37
CA SER A 307 14.26 -5.75 4.20
C SER A 307 13.74 -7.18 4.09
N ILE A 308 13.55 -7.91 5.20
CA ILE A 308 12.94 -9.24 5.17
C ILE A 308 11.54 -9.15 4.56
N GLY A 309 10.69 -8.24 5.05
CA GLY A 309 9.34 -8.03 4.52
C GLY A 309 9.34 -7.66 3.03
N PHE A 310 10.23 -6.74 2.64
CA PHE A 310 10.39 -6.32 1.24
C PHE A 310 10.76 -7.49 0.34
N TYR A 311 11.77 -8.28 0.72
CA TYR A 311 12.25 -9.39 -0.12
C TYR A 311 11.25 -10.54 -0.22
N MET A 312 10.44 -10.77 0.82
CA MET A 312 9.30 -11.69 0.72
C MET A 312 8.33 -11.24 -0.38
N TRP A 313 8.04 -9.94 -0.47
CA TRP A 313 7.20 -9.38 -1.53
C TRP A 313 7.89 -9.34 -2.90
N GLU A 314 9.19 -9.03 -2.95
CA GLU A 314 9.96 -8.97 -4.20
C GLU A 314 10.07 -10.34 -4.88
N GLN A 315 10.25 -11.43 -4.12
CA GLN A 315 10.25 -12.79 -4.67
C GLN A 315 8.85 -13.26 -5.10
N TRP A 316 7.82 -12.78 -4.40
CA TRP A 316 6.43 -13.07 -4.74
C TRP A 316 5.99 -12.39 -6.05
N ASN A 317 6.43 -11.16 -6.31
CA ASN A 317 5.90 -10.33 -7.39
C ASN A 317 6.04 -10.97 -8.81
N PRO A 318 7.17 -11.60 -9.16
CA PRO A 318 7.30 -12.32 -10.44
C PRO A 318 6.37 -13.54 -10.56
N VAL A 319 6.08 -14.24 -9.46
CA VAL A 319 5.25 -15.46 -9.47
C VAL A 319 3.84 -15.18 -9.99
N GLN A 320 3.31 -13.98 -9.79
CA GLN A 320 2.02 -13.57 -10.35
C GLN A 320 1.95 -13.82 -11.87
N HIS A 321 3.06 -13.59 -12.57
CA HIS A 321 3.13 -13.59 -14.03
C HIS A 321 3.81 -14.84 -14.60
N SER A 322 4.12 -15.84 -13.76
CA SER A 322 4.79 -17.08 -14.17
C SER A 322 3.84 -18.28 -14.16
N ASP A 323 4.31 -19.37 -14.78
CA ASP A 323 3.62 -20.67 -14.76
C ASP A 323 3.52 -21.28 -13.35
N ASP A 324 4.24 -20.74 -12.36
CA ASP A 324 4.15 -21.20 -10.97
C ASP A 324 2.85 -20.73 -10.28
N ASN A 325 2.17 -19.72 -10.83
CA ASN A 325 0.91 -19.21 -10.32
C ASN A 325 -0.16 -20.32 -10.29
N VAL A 326 -0.56 -20.72 -9.07
CA VAL A 326 -1.56 -21.78 -8.84
C VAL A 326 -2.87 -21.48 -9.56
N GLN A 327 -3.37 -20.25 -9.48
CA GLN A 327 -4.63 -19.88 -10.14
C GLN A 327 -4.50 -19.90 -11.65
N LEU A 328 -3.36 -19.44 -12.18
CA LEU A 328 -3.11 -19.49 -13.61
C LEU A 328 -3.08 -20.94 -14.11
N ARG A 329 -2.42 -21.84 -13.37
CA ARG A 329 -2.39 -23.27 -13.68
C ARG A 329 -3.77 -23.92 -13.60
N GLU A 330 -4.54 -23.66 -12.55
CA GLU A 330 -5.90 -24.17 -12.41
C GLU A 330 -6.80 -23.67 -13.55
N ARG A 331 -6.69 -22.40 -13.90
CA ARG A 331 -7.41 -21.79 -15.03
C ARG A 331 -7.01 -22.43 -16.36
N HIS A 332 -5.70 -22.65 -16.58
CA HIS A 332 -5.20 -23.41 -17.73
C HIS A 332 -5.77 -24.83 -17.78
N SER A 333 -5.80 -25.56 -16.66
CA SER A 333 -6.35 -26.93 -16.58
C SER A 333 -7.83 -26.94 -16.92
N ALA A 334 -8.64 -26.08 -16.27
CA ALA A 334 -10.07 -25.99 -16.50
C ALA A 334 -10.42 -25.64 -17.97
N VAL A 335 -9.67 -24.71 -18.57
CA VAL A 335 -9.84 -24.35 -19.98
C VAL A 335 -9.42 -25.51 -20.90
N ASN A 336 -8.30 -26.18 -20.62
CA ASN A 336 -7.86 -27.34 -21.40
C ASN A 336 -8.87 -28.50 -21.30
N GLU A 337 -9.41 -28.79 -20.12
CA GLU A 337 -10.47 -29.79 -19.90
C GLU A 337 -11.75 -29.42 -20.65
N GLY A 338 -12.15 -28.14 -20.62
CA GLY A 338 -13.27 -27.64 -21.40
C GLY A 338 -13.05 -27.81 -22.90
N ILE A 339 -11.83 -27.56 -23.40
CA ILE A 339 -11.45 -27.80 -24.79
C ILE A 339 -11.58 -29.29 -25.12
N HIS A 340 -10.98 -30.18 -24.33
CA HIS A 340 -11.08 -31.63 -24.52
C HIS A 340 -12.55 -32.09 -24.58
N SER A 341 -13.38 -31.62 -23.65
CA SER A 341 -14.81 -31.92 -23.64
C SER A 341 -15.53 -31.48 -24.92
N GLN A 342 -15.16 -30.33 -25.52
CA GLN A 342 -15.71 -29.92 -26.82
C GLN A 342 -15.31 -30.84 -27.97
N PHE A 343 -14.08 -31.38 -27.95
CA PHE A 343 -13.65 -32.38 -28.92
C PHE A 343 -14.37 -33.72 -28.72
N ASP A 344 -14.53 -34.16 -27.47
CA ASP A 344 -15.23 -35.40 -27.13
C ASP A 344 -16.72 -35.36 -27.54
N MET A 345 -17.37 -34.20 -27.43
CA MET A 345 -18.74 -34.02 -27.90
C MET A 345 -18.90 -34.05 -29.43
N GLY A 346 -17.80 -33.93 -30.20
CA GLY A 346 -17.83 -33.94 -31.67
C GLY A 346 -18.54 -32.73 -32.31
N PRO A 347 -18.65 -32.70 -33.65
CA PRO A 347 -19.13 -31.54 -34.42
C PRO A 347 -20.65 -31.50 -34.72
N ASP A 348 -21.40 -32.56 -34.41
CA ASP A 348 -22.75 -32.82 -34.96
C ASP A 348 -23.82 -31.77 -34.60
N ASP A 349 -23.63 -31.06 -33.49
CA ASP A 349 -24.53 -30.03 -32.98
C ASP A 349 -23.92 -28.62 -33.07
N LEU A 350 -23.00 -28.44 -34.02
CA LEU A 350 -22.42 -27.16 -34.41
C LEU A 350 -22.80 -26.78 -35.86
N PRO A 351 -22.92 -25.47 -36.17
CA PRO A 351 -23.04 -25.00 -37.55
C PRO A 351 -21.86 -25.45 -38.40
N LYS A 352 -22.09 -25.76 -39.69
CA LYS A 352 -21.05 -26.27 -40.60
C LYS A 352 -19.84 -25.36 -40.70
N GLU A 353 -20.05 -24.06 -40.55
CA GLU A 353 -19.02 -23.01 -40.60
C GLU A 353 -18.08 -23.06 -39.40
N ILE A 354 -18.55 -23.57 -38.25
CA ILE A 354 -17.80 -23.64 -36.98
C ILE A 354 -17.15 -25.00 -36.77
N GLN A 355 -17.67 -26.07 -37.39
CA GLN A 355 -17.11 -27.43 -37.30
C GLN A 355 -15.58 -27.52 -37.56
N PRO A 356 -14.97 -26.76 -38.50
CA PRO A 356 -13.51 -26.76 -38.70
C PRO A 356 -12.70 -26.32 -37.47
N MET A 357 -13.31 -25.67 -36.48
CA MET A 357 -12.63 -25.35 -35.22
C MET A 357 -12.28 -26.59 -34.41
N LEU A 358 -12.94 -27.73 -34.65
CA LEU A 358 -12.73 -29.03 -33.98
C LEU A 358 -11.80 -29.98 -34.77
N THR A 359 -10.86 -29.46 -35.58
CA THR A 359 -9.97 -30.33 -36.38
C THR A 359 -8.75 -30.87 -35.63
N CYS A 360 -8.07 -30.09 -34.78
CA CYS A 360 -6.97 -30.61 -33.94
C CYS A 360 -6.97 -29.99 -32.54
N PRO A 361 -7.10 -30.80 -31.47
CA PRO A 361 -6.96 -30.33 -30.10
C PRO A 361 -5.59 -29.69 -29.87
N CYS A 362 -4.56 -30.30 -30.45
CA CYS A 362 -3.17 -29.86 -30.37
C CYS A 362 -2.94 -28.39 -30.74
N ARG A 363 -3.67 -27.89 -31.75
CA ARG A 363 -3.51 -26.52 -32.26
C ARG A 363 -4.12 -25.50 -31.30
N VAL A 364 -5.19 -25.86 -30.60
CA VAL A 364 -5.87 -25.00 -29.63
C VAL A 364 -5.11 -25.00 -28.30
N LEU A 365 -4.68 -26.18 -27.84
CA LEU A 365 -3.99 -26.34 -26.56
C LEU A 365 -2.60 -25.67 -26.50
N ARG A 366 -2.00 -25.32 -27.64
CA ARG A 366 -0.73 -24.58 -27.72
C ARG A 366 -0.88 -23.05 -27.71
N LYS A 367 -2.11 -22.53 -27.80
CA LYS A 367 -2.34 -21.08 -27.80
C LYS A 367 -2.11 -20.45 -26.41
N LEU A 368 -2.06 -19.13 -26.35
CA LEU A 368 -2.07 -18.42 -25.07
C LEU A 368 -3.40 -18.65 -24.35
N LEU A 369 -3.42 -18.48 -23.02
CA LEU A 369 -4.63 -18.71 -22.23
C LEU A 369 -5.83 -17.91 -22.73
N VAL A 370 -5.62 -16.62 -23.01
CA VAL A 370 -6.67 -15.72 -23.50
C VAL A 370 -7.31 -16.27 -24.78
N ASP A 371 -6.48 -16.71 -25.73
CA ASP A 371 -6.98 -17.28 -26.99
C ASP A 371 -7.73 -18.61 -26.78
N LYS A 372 -7.29 -19.43 -25.81
CA LYS A 372 -7.98 -20.68 -25.46
C LYS A 372 -9.36 -20.39 -24.87
N GLU A 373 -9.46 -19.39 -24.00
CA GLU A 373 -10.71 -18.97 -23.37
C GLU A 373 -11.70 -18.41 -24.38
N GLU A 374 -11.23 -17.54 -25.28
CA GLU A 374 -12.05 -17.02 -26.37
C GLU A 374 -12.55 -18.13 -27.29
N TRP A 375 -11.65 -19.06 -27.67
CA TRP A 375 -12.01 -20.22 -28.47
C TRP A 375 -13.08 -21.07 -27.78
N LEU A 376 -12.89 -21.39 -26.49
CA LEU A 376 -13.81 -22.23 -25.72
C LEU A 376 -15.16 -21.54 -25.56
N LYS A 377 -15.16 -20.24 -25.27
CA LYS A 377 -16.36 -19.42 -25.10
C LYS A 377 -17.18 -19.39 -26.40
N LEU A 378 -16.53 -19.11 -27.53
CA LEU A 378 -17.18 -19.07 -28.83
C LEU A 378 -17.83 -20.43 -29.16
N LEU A 379 -17.07 -21.53 -29.06
CA LEU A 379 -17.60 -22.85 -29.40
C LEU A 379 -18.77 -23.26 -28.49
N CYS A 380 -18.67 -22.99 -27.19
CA CYS A 380 -19.75 -23.24 -26.24
C CYS A 380 -21.01 -22.38 -26.51
N GLN A 381 -20.84 -21.16 -27.02
CA GLN A 381 -21.96 -20.29 -27.40
C GLN A 381 -22.65 -20.80 -28.66
N GLU A 382 -21.88 -21.08 -29.72
CA GLU A 382 -22.39 -21.58 -31.00
C GLU A 382 -23.14 -22.90 -30.84
N ARG A 383 -22.58 -23.84 -30.06
CA ARG A 383 -23.24 -25.11 -29.77
C ARG A 383 -24.58 -24.91 -29.04
N ARG A 384 -24.61 -24.02 -28.04
CA ARG A 384 -25.85 -23.69 -27.31
C ARG A 384 -26.89 -23.05 -28.23
N TYR A 385 -26.47 -22.14 -29.09
CA TYR A 385 -27.34 -21.49 -30.06
C TYR A 385 -27.92 -22.50 -31.06
N PHE A 386 -27.08 -23.33 -31.65
CA PHE A 386 -27.50 -24.34 -32.63
C PHE A 386 -28.45 -25.37 -32.05
N ARG A 387 -28.15 -25.91 -30.86
CA ARG A 387 -29.07 -26.82 -30.14
C ARG A 387 -30.45 -26.18 -29.90
N ARG A 388 -30.49 -24.90 -29.52
CA ARG A 388 -31.76 -24.16 -29.32
C ARG A 388 -32.51 -23.97 -30.63
N SER A 389 -31.82 -23.58 -31.70
CA SER A 389 -32.39 -23.42 -33.04
C SER A 389 -32.99 -24.73 -33.56
N MET A 390 -32.24 -25.83 -33.48
CA MET A 390 -32.71 -27.16 -33.87
C MET A 390 -33.92 -27.63 -33.06
N LYS A 391 -33.95 -27.34 -31.75
CA LYS A 391 -35.11 -27.65 -30.90
C LYS A 391 -36.33 -26.81 -31.27
N ALA A 392 -36.15 -25.53 -31.59
CA ALA A 392 -37.22 -24.65 -32.05
C ALA A 392 -37.77 -25.12 -33.40
N GLN A 393 -36.91 -25.44 -34.37
CA GLN A 393 -37.30 -25.95 -35.68
C GLN A 393 -38.07 -27.28 -35.56
N ARG A 394 -37.59 -28.22 -34.73
CA ARG A 394 -38.30 -29.48 -34.44
C ARG A 394 -39.68 -29.25 -33.79
N ARG A 395 -39.81 -28.25 -32.92
CA ARG A 395 -41.09 -27.87 -32.31
C ARG A 395 -42.05 -27.30 -33.36
N SER A 396 -41.61 -26.34 -34.17
CA SER A 396 -42.43 -25.77 -35.24
C SER A 396 -42.92 -26.83 -36.23
N LEU A 397 -42.06 -27.76 -36.63
CA LEU A 397 -42.46 -28.89 -37.47
C LEU A 397 -43.51 -29.77 -36.79
N ARG A 398 -43.36 -30.08 -35.49
CA ARG A 398 -44.38 -30.84 -34.74
C ARG A 398 -45.71 -30.10 -34.64
N THR A 399 -45.72 -28.78 -34.50
CA THR A 399 -46.97 -27.99 -34.47
C THR A 399 -47.66 -27.97 -35.83
N ILE A 400 -46.91 -27.99 -36.94
CA ILE A 400 -47.46 -28.04 -38.30
C ILE A 400 -48.03 -29.43 -38.64
N PHE A 401 -47.42 -30.50 -38.13
CA PHE A 401 -47.81 -31.89 -38.44
C PHE A 401 -48.60 -32.59 -37.32
N SER A 402 -49.02 -31.88 -36.27
CA SER A 402 -49.96 -32.45 -35.29
C SER A 402 -51.38 -32.35 -35.86
N PRO A 403 -52.13 -33.46 -35.98
CA PRO A 403 -53.52 -33.40 -36.38
C PRO A 403 -54.31 -32.58 -35.35
N GLY A 404 -55.04 -31.56 -35.82
CA GLY A 404 -55.99 -30.84 -34.98
C GLY A 404 -57.07 -31.80 -34.45
N PRO A 405 -57.73 -31.44 -33.32
CA PRO A 405 -58.74 -32.29 -32.70
C PRO A 405 -59.89 -32.66 -33.64
#